data_AF-A0A149U8Y2-F1
#
_entry.id   AF-A0A149U8Y2-F1
#
_cell.length_a   1.000
_cell.length_b   1.000
_cell.length_c   1.000
_cell.angle_alpha   90.00
_cell.angle_beta   90.00
_cell.angle_gamma   90.00
#
_symmetry.space_group_name_H-M   'P 1'
#
loop_
_entity.id
_entity.type
_entity.pdbx_description
1 polymer ?
#
loop_
_entity_poly.entity_id
_entity_poly.type
_entity_poly.pdbx_seq_one_letter_code
_entity_poly.pdbx_strand_id
1 'polypeptide(L)'
;MTSDLHLFHRLWRLLPVESRRRALAGMTAKLAPKATWPAPACDGRMLVAGEIGRGSGLGEGARLLLRGLQAHHVPTEAVEAGLLAPRPVAAQVPFLAEKQAALLLHVNSPQTPAALLRLGRKAVRG
;
A
#
# COMPACT_ATOMS: atom_id res chain seq x y z
N MET A 1 23.69 22.24 -16.37
CA MET A 1 23.98 21.42 -15.17
C MET A 1 23.35 20.05 -15.36
N THR A 2 24.08 19.13 -16.00
CA THR A 2 23.57 17.77 -16.29
C THR A 2 23.71 16.92 -15.03
N SER A 3 22.62 16.74 -14.30
CA SER A 3 22.58 15.83 -13.16
C SER A 3 23.06 14.45 -13.61
N ASP A 4 24.07 13.92 -12.94
CA ASP A 4 24.68 12.64 -13.24
C ASP A 4 23.71 11.51 -12.84
N LEU A 5 22.77 11.24 -13.74
CA LEU A 5 21.84 10.15 -13.59
C LEU A 5 22.63 8.84 -13.64
N HIS A 6 22.57 8.09 -12.55
CA HIS A 6 23.18 6.77 -12.37
C HIS A 6 22.98 5.91 -13.62
N LEU A 7 24.01 5.14 -14.01
CA LEU A 7 24.01 4.34 -15.25
C LEU A 7 22.74 3.46 -15.38
N PHE A 8 22.31 2.86 -14.27
CA PHE A 8 21.07 2.08 -14.18
C PHE A 8 19.82 2.89 -14.50
N HIS A 9 19.75 4.16 -14.08
CA HIS A 9 18.62 5.02 -14.38
C HIS A 9 18.59 5.41 -15.86
N ARG A 10 19.75 5.63 -16.49
CA ARG A 10 19.83 5.88 -17.94
C ARG A 10 19.37 4.66 -18.74
N LEU A 11 19.86 3.47 -18.40
CA LEU A 11 19.42 2.20 -19.01
C LEU A 11 17.91 1.97 -18.81
N TRP A 12 17.40 2.25 -17.61
CA TRP A 12 15.97 2.17 -17.31
C TRP A 12 15.13 3.15 -18.14
N ARG A 13 15.67 4.29 -18.57
CA ARG A 13 14.93 5.24 -19.43
C ARG A 13 14.82 4.78 -20.89
N LEU A 14 15.70 3.88 -21.35
CA LEU A 14 15.66 3.34 -22.71
C LEU A 14 14.58 2.26 -22.91
N LEU A 15 14.07 1.67 -21.82
CA LEU A 15 13.00 0.68 -21.88
C LEU A 15 11.63 1.35 -22.13
N PRO A 16 10.76 0.77 -22.99
CA PRO A 16 9.40 1.25 -23.19
C PRO A 16 8.61 1.35 -21.88
N VAL A 17 7.73 2.34 -21.78
CA VAL A 17 6.91 2.60 -20.58
C VAL A 17 6.16 1.33 -20.13
N GLU A 18 5.55 0.60 -21.05
CA GLU A 18 4.79 -0.61 -20.75
C GLU A 18 5.67 -1.77 -20.24
N SER A 19 6.88 -1.92 -20.77
CA SER A 19 7.83 -2.93 -20.30
C SER A 19 8.31 -2.61 -18.89
N ARG A 20 8.57 -1.33 -18.58
CA ARG A 20 8.97 -0.86 -17.25
C ARG A 20 7.88 -1.10 -16.22
N ARG A 21 6.63 -0.77 -16.56
CA ARG A 21 5.46 -1.00 -15.71
C ARG A 21 5.27 -2.48 -15.40
N ARG A 22 5.32 -3.34 -16.43
CA ARG A 22 5.21 -4.80 -16.26
C ARG A 22 6.34 -5.40 -15.44
N ALA A 23 7.59 -4.98 -15.69
CA ALA A 23 8.73 -5.45 -14.92
C ALA A 23 8.61 -5.05 -13.43
N LEU A 24 8.27 -3.80 -13.15
CA LEU A 24 8.07 -3.31 -11.79
C LEU A 24 6.93 -4.07 -11.09
N ALA A 25 5.77 -4.20 -11.74
CA ALA A 25 4.63 -4.94 -11.20
C ALA A 25 4.99 -6.41 -10.93
N GLY A 26 5.65 -7.09 -11.88
CA GLY A 26 6.06 -8.48 -11.74
C GLY A 26 7.10 -8.71 -10.64
N MET A 27 8.13 -7.85 -10.56
CA MET A 27 9.15 -7.93 -9.51
C MET A 27 8.56 -7.68 -8.13
N THR A 28 7.75 -6.62 -8.00
CA THR A 28 7.12 -6.29 -6.72
C THR A 28 6.09 -7.35 -6.32
N ALA A 29 5.35 -7.95 -7.26
CA ALA A 29 4.43 -9.06 -6.99
C ALA A 29 5.13 -10.31 -6.44
N LYS A 30 6.35 -10.61 -6.90
CA LYS A 30 7.15 -11.72 -6.37
C LYS A 30 7.66 -11.45 -4.94
N LEU A 31 7.96 -10.19 -4.64
CA LEU A 31 8.52 -9.79 -3.35
C LEU A 31 7.45 -9.49 -2.30
N ALA A 32 6.26 -9.07 -2.74
CA ALA A 32 5.19 -8.61 -1.89
C ALA A 32 4.74 -9.70 -0.92
N PRO A 33 4.57 -9.36 0.37
CA PRO A 33 3.91 -10.27 1.28
C PRO A 33 2.48 -10.52 0.80
N LYS A 34 2.02 -11.75 1.00
CA LYS A 34 0.63 -12.17 0.79
C LYS A 34 0.08 -12.58 2.15
N ALA A 35 -1.23 -12.44 2.32
CA ALA A 35 -1.92 -12.99 3.48
C ALA A 35 -1.61 -14.49 3.60
N THR A 36 -1.32 -14.94 4.80
CA THR A 36 -1.14 -16.37 5.08
C THR A 36 -2.50 -17.05 5.08
N TRP A 37 -2.57 -18.29 4.57
CA TRP A 37 -3.78 -19.12 4.67
C TRP A 37 -3.60 -20.17 5.79
N PRO A 38 -4.64 -20.45 6.60
CA PRO A 38 -5.96 -19.81 6.62
C PRO A 38 -5.86 -18.33 6.99
N ALA A 39 -6.79 -17.50 6.49
CA ALA A 39 -6.77 -16.07 6.77
C ALA A 39 -6.76 -15.84 8.30
N PRO A 40 -5.93 -14.90 8.81
CA PRO A 40 -5.84 -14.62 10.23
C PRO A 40 -7.22 -14.21 10.80
N ALA A 41 -7.44 -14.53 12.07
CA ALA A 41 -8.70 -14.20 12.74
C ALA A 41 -8.96 -12.68 12.67
N CYS A 42 -10.12 -12.29 12.14
CA CYS A 42 -10.54 -10.91 12.07
C CYS A 42 -11.43 -10.60 13.29
N ASP A 43 -11.11 -9.55 14.04
CA ASP A 43 -11.87 -9.13 15.23
C ASP A 43 -12.97 -8.09 14.92
N GLY A 44 -13.30 -7.92 13.64
CA GLY A 44 -14.30 -6.97 13.15
C GLY A 44 -13.77 -5.55 12.94
N ARG A 45 -12.50 -5.29 13.28
CA ARG A 45 -11.86 -4.00 13.03
C ARG A 45 -11.26 -3.96 11.62
N MET A 46 -11.16 -2.77 11.02
CA MET A 46 -10.64 -2.61 9.67
C MET A 46 -9.54 -1.54 9.58
N LEU A 47 -8.53 -1.80 8.77
CA LEU A 47 -7.46 -0.86 8.44
C LEU A 47 -7.60 -0.43 6.97
N VAL A 48 -7.86 0.85 6.73
CA VAL A 48 -7.96 1.42 5.38
C VAL A 48 -6.59 1.96 4.97
N ALA A 49 -5.93 1.27 4.06
CA ALA A 49 -4.63 1.62 3.52
C ALA A 49 -4.77 2.31 2.16
N GLY A 50 -4.24 3.51 1.97
CA GLY A 50 -4.34 4.20 0.68
C GLY A 50 -3.54 5.49 0.59
N GLU A 51 -3.80 6.31 -0.44
CA GLU A 51 -3.23 7.67 -0.58
C GLU A 51 -4.03 8.70 0.23
N ILE A 52 -4.26 8.46 1.52
CA ILE A 52 -5.22 9.19 2.38
C ILE A 52 -4.92 10.69 2.40
N GLY A 53 -3.65 11.06 2.59
CA GLY A 53 -3.21 12.45 2.68
C GLY A 53 -3.14 13.18 1.35
N ARG A 54 -3.30 12.48 0.22
CA ARG A 54 -3.13 13.07 -1.11
C ARG A 54 -4.43 13.65 -1.65
N GLY A 55 -4.37 14.85 -2.21
CA GLY A 55 -5.43 15.46 -3.01
C GLY A 55 -5.53 14.80 -4.40
N SER A 56 -5.99 13.56 -4.47
CA SER A 56 -6.20 12.82 -5.72
C SER A 56 -7.55 12.09 -5.69
N GLY A 57 -8.06 11.65 -6.85
CA GLY A 57 -9.29 10.83 -6.91
C GLY A 57 -9.17 9.51 -6.14
N LEU A 58 -7.98 8.90 -6.14
CA LEU A 58 -7.67 7.72 -5.30
C LEU A 58 -7.68 8.08 -3.81
N GLY A 59 -7.08 9.21 -3.43
CA GLY A 59 -7.10 9.67 -2.05
C GLY A 59 -8.51 10.00 -1.55
N GLU A 60 -9.34 10.62 -2.40
CA GLU A 60 -10.75 10.85 -2.09
C GLU A 60 -11.51 9.54 -1.92
N GLY A 61 -11.33 8.57 -2.84
CA GLY A 61 -11.94 7.25 -2.73
C GLY A 61 -11.59 6.55 -1.41
N ALA A 62 -10.33 6.58 -1.00
CA ALA A 62 -9.89 6.03 0.29
C ALA A 62 -10.53 6.77 1.49
N ARG A 63 -10.65 8.10 1.42
CA ARG A 63 -11.30 8.91 2.46
C ARG A 63 -12.82 8.68 2.52
N LEU A 64 -13.47 8.39 1.38
CA LEU A 64 -14.89 8.02 1.34
C LEU A 64 -15.12 6.64 1.94
N LEU A 65 -14.25 5.66 1.65
CA LEU A 65 -14.29 4.34 2.28
C LEU A 65 -14.15 4.42 3.80
N LEU A 66 -13.16 5.19 4.28
CA LEU A 66 -12.97 5.44 5.70
C LEU A 66 -14.22 6.05 6.34
N ARG A 67 -14.76 7.13 5.76
CA ARG A 67 -15.97 7.80 6.25
C ARG A 67 -17.19 6.87 6.26
N GLY A 68 -17.35 6.03 5.24
CA GLY A 68 -18.44 5.06 5.17
C GLY A 68 -18.36 4.02 6.30
N LEU A 69 -17.18 3.45 6.54
CA LEU A 69 -16.99 2.49 7.63
C LEU A 69 -17.25 3.12 9.00
N GLN A 70 -16.76 4.34 9.22
CA GLN A 70 -17.03 5.11 10.44
C GLN A 70 -18.51 5.41 10.63
N ALA A 71 -19.23 5.77 9.56
CA ALA A 71 -20.67 6.03 9.60
C ALA A 71 -21.49 4.78 9.96
N HIS A 72 -20.95 3.59 9.69
CA HIS A 72 -21.54 2.30 10.09
C HIS A 72 -21.00 1.76 11.42
N HIS A 73 -20.30 2.59 12.21
CA HIS A 73 -19.73 2.23 13.50
C HIS A 73 -18.75 1.03 13.46
N VAL A 74 -18.11 0.79 12.31
CA VAL A 74 -17.01 -0.17 12.22
C VAL A 74 -15.77 0.48 12.81
N PRO A 75 -15.06 -0.16 13.76
CA PRO A 75 -13.81 0.39 14.28
C PRO A 75 -12.76 0.40 13.16
N THR A 76 -12.32 1.59 12.76
CA THR A 76 -11.41 1.74 11.63
C THR A 76 -10.28 2.72 11.85
N GLU A 77 -9.10 2.37 11.36
CA GLU A 77 -7.96 3.27 11.24
C GLU A 77 -7.55 3.46 9.78
N ALA A 78 -6.93 4.60 9.51
CA ALA A 78 -6.36 4.92 8.21
C ALA A 78 -4.85 4.80 8.24
N VAL A 79 -4.27 4.25 7.17
CA VAL A 79 -2.82 4.20 6.98
C VAL A 79 -2.42 4.69 5.60
N GLU A 80 -1.37 5.49 5.57
CA GLU A 80 -0.79 5.98 4.33
C GLU A 80 0.05 4.87 3.67
N ALA A 81 -0.41 4.40 2.52
CA ALA A 81 0.21 3.31 1.75
C ALA A 81 0.66 3.74 0.35
N GLY A 82 0.51 5.02 0.02
CA GLY A 82 0.95 5.58 -1.26
C GLY A 82 2.44 5.38 -1.52
N LEU A 83 2.80 5.11 -2.78
CA LEU A 83 4.19 4.91 -3.21
C LEU A 83 5.08 6.13 -2.95
N LEU A 84 4.50 7.33 -3.05
CA LEU A 84 5.20 8.61 -2.88
C LEU A 84 5.11 9.18 -1.46
N ALA A 85 4.31 8.56 -0.59
CA ALA A 85 4.20 9.02 0.78
C ALA A 85 5.41 8.58 1.63
N PRO A 86 5.60 9.15 2.83
CA PRO A 86 6.49 8.57 3.83
C PRO A 86 6.09 7.12 4.15
N ARG A 87 7.07 6.28 4.49
CA ARG A 87 6.77 4.89 4.88
C ARG A 87 6.01 4.91 6.20
N PRO A 88 4.88 4.18 6.32
CA PRO A 88 4.18 4.09 7.60
C PRO A 88 5.09 3.45 8.64
N VAL A 89 5.19 4.08 9.81
CA VAL A 89 5.93 3.55 10.95
C VAL A 89 4.92 2.77 11.81
N ALA A 90 5.21 1.50 12.11
CA ALA A 90 4.29 0.65 12.86
C ALA A 90 3.90 1.25 14.24
N ALA A 91 4.80 2.00 14.87
CA ALA A 91 4.51 2.73 16.12
C ALA A 91 3.43 3.83 15.96
N GLN A 92 3.16 4.28 14.73
CA GLN A 92 2.14 5.28 14.42
C GLN A 92 0.81 4.65 13.98
N VAL A 93 0.78 3.33 13.80
CA VAL A 93 -0.43 2.59 13.38
C VAL A 93 -0.47 1.28 14.16
N PRO A 94 -1.00 1.28 15.39
CA PRO A 94 -1.06 0.10 16.26
C PRO A 94 -1.67 -1.11 15.56
N PHE A 95 -2.65 -0.87 14.69
CA PHE A 95 -3.30 -1.90 13.88
C PHE A 95 -2.42 -2.59 12.83
N LEU A 96 -1.25 -2.02 12.47
CA LEU A 96 -0.25 -2.77 11.69
C LEU A 96 0.47 -3.83 12.53
N ALA A 97 0.52 -3.65 13.85
CA ALA A 97 1.09 -4.62 14.78
C ALA A 97 0.03 -5.63 15.25
N GLU A 98 -1.22 -5.19 15.37
CA GLU A 98 -2.36 -6.03 15.75
C GLU A 98 -2.84 -6.84 14.53
N LYS A 99 -2.40 -8.08 14.48
CA LYS A 99 -2.60 -9.07 13.41
C LYS A 99 -4.05 -9.51 13.14
N GLN A 100 -5.04 -8.75 13.62
CA GLN A 100 -6.44 -9.15 13.69
C GLN A 100 -7.40 -8.21 12.96
N ALA A 101 -6.93 -7.08 12.41
CA ALA A 101 -7.80 -6.23 11.60
C ALA A 101 -7.78 -6.61 10.12
N ALA A 102 -8.94 -6.48 9.46
CA ALA A 102 -9.02 -6.63 8.02
C ALA A 102 -8.34 -5.46 7.30
N LEU A 103 -7.41 -5.76 6.38
CA LEU A 103 -6.74 -4.76 5.55
C LEU A 103 -7.56 -4.47 4.29
N LEU A 104 -8.03 -3.22 4.15
CA LEU A 104 -8.66 -2.71 2.94
C LEU A 104 -7.67 -1.78 2.22
N LEU A 105 -7.13 -2.23 1.09
CA LEU A 105 -6.12 -1.49 0.33
C LEU A 105 -6.74 -0.77 -0.88
N HIS A 106 -6.65 0.56 -0.88
CA HIS A 106 -7.12 1.45 -1.94
C HIS A 106 -5.95 2.22 -2.57
N VAL A 107 -5.30 1.60 -3.55
CA VAL A 107 -4.21 2.17 -4.34
C VAL A 107 -4.40 1.80 -5.82
N ASN A 108 -3.64 2.45 -6.71
CA ASN A 108 -3.65 2.07 -8.12
C ASN A 108 -3.13 0.62 -8.29
N SER A 109 -3.79 -0.22 -9.09
CA SER A 109 -3.51 -1.66 -9.17
C SER A 109 -2.05 -2.04 -9.44
N PRO A 110 -1.29 -1.36 -10.33
CA PRO A 110 0.13 -1.65 -10.52
C PRO A 110 1.01 -1.36 -9.30
N GLN A 111 0.50 -0.57 -8.35
CA GLN A 111 1.19 -0.18 -7.12
C GLN A 111 0.89 -1.11 -5.96
N THR A 112 -0.14 -1.95 -6.06
CA THR A 112 -0.58 -2.86 -5.00
C THR A 112 0.58 -3.65 -4.38
N PRO A 113 1.46 -4.33 -5.13
CA PRO A 113 2.52 -5.11 -4.51
C PRO A 113 3.56 -4.25 -3.78
N ALA A 114 3.83 -3.05 -4.28
CA ALA A 114 4.72 -2.09 -3.63
C ALA A 114 4.09 -1.52 -2.34
N ALA A 115 2.79 -1.23 -2.35
CA ALA A 115 2.06 -0.79 -1.17
C ALA A 115 2.09 -1.87 -0.06
N LEU A 116 1.86 -3.14 -0.41
CA LEU A 116 1.97 -4.27 0.53
C LEU A 116 3.39 -4.41 1.13
N LEU A 117 4.43 -4.22 0.33
CA LEU A 117 5.81 -4.21 0.83
C LEU A 117 6.07 -3.08 1.84
N ARG A 118 5.52 -1.90 1.57
CA ARG A 118 5.69 -0.71 2.40
C ARG A 118 4.99 -0.85 3.75
N LEU A 119 3.77 -1.41 3.76
CA LEU A 119 3.02 -1.78 4.98
C LEU A 119 3.78 -2.80 5.85
N GLY A 120 4.58 -3.65 5.20
CA GLY A 120 5.51 -4.55 5.87
C GLY A 120 5.00 -5.99 5.94
N ARG A 121 5.95 -6.94 5.87
CA ARG A 121 5.64 -8.37 5.73
C ARG A 121 4.90 -8.96 6.90
N LYS A 122 5.17 -8.50 8.13
CA LYS A 122 4.50 -8.99 9.34
C LYS A 122 3.03 -8.56 9.38
N ALA A 123 2.75 -7.29 9.07
CA ALA A 123 1.39 -6.75 9.06
C ALA A 123 0.52 -7.44 7.99
N VAL A 124 1.03 -7.60 6.77
CA VAL A 124 0.25 -8.17 5.66
C VAL A 124 0.00 -9.67 5.80
N ARG A 125 0.90 -10.41 6.48
CA ARG A 125 0.78 -11.87 6.58
C ARG A 125 -0.26 -12.34 7.60
N GLY A 126 -0.60 -11.51 8.59
CA GLY A 126 -1.25 -11.99 9.82
C GLY A 126 -0.26 -12.64 10.78
#